data_AF-A0A5D6Y720-F1
#
_entry.id   AF-A0A5D6Y720-F1
#
_cell.length_a   1.000
_cell.length_b   1.000
_cell.length_c   1.000
_cell.angle_alpha   90.00
_cell.angle_beta   90.00
_cell.angle_gamma   90.00
#
_symmetry.space_group_name_H-M   'P 1'
#
loop_
_entity.id
_entity.type
_entity.pdbx_description
1 polymer ?
#
loop_
_entity_poly.entity_id
_entity_poly.type
_entity_poly.pdbx_seq_one_letter_code
_entity_poly.pdbx_strand_id
1 'polypeptide(L)' 'MDVKCPGCFNITTVFSHAQTVVLCGSCSVMLCQPTGGKARLTDGCQYRKKTE' A
#
# COMPACT_ATOMS: atom_id res chain seq x y z
N MET A 1 2.62 -4.89 -6.31
CA MET A 1 1.17 -4.62 -6.29
C MET A 1 0.96 -3.12 -6.34
N ASP A 2 -0.11 -2.66 -6.96
CA ASP A 2 -0.48 -1.25 -6.98
C ASP A 2 -1.53 -1.00 -5.91
N VAL A 3 -1.26 -0.08 -4.98
CA VAL A 3 -2.19 0.30 -3.92
C VAL A 3 -2.69 1.70 -4.22
N LYS A 4 -4.00 1.85 -4.32
CA LYS A 4 -4.69 3.12 -4.48
C LYS A 4 -5.07 3.66 -3.10
N CYS A 5 -4.67 4.90 -2.83
CA CYS A 5 -5.05 5.57 -1.60
C CYS A 5 -6.54 5.98 -1.63
N PRO A 6 -7.31 5.78 -0.54
CA PRO A 6 -8.72 6.16 -0.48
C PRO A 6 -8.95 7.67 -0.56
N GLY A 7 -8.03 8.49 -0.05
CA GLY A 7 -8.21 9.94 0.03
C GLY A 7 -7.69 10.70 -1.18
N CYS A 8 -6.48 10.38 -1.63
CA CYS A 8 -5.81 11.15 -2.68
C CYS A 8 -5.85 10.49 -4.07
N PHE A 9 -6.50 9.32 -4.20
CA PHE A 9 -6.64 8.50 -5.43
C PHE A 9 -5.35 8.16 -6.19
N ASN A 10 -4.20 8.62 -5.68
CA ASN A 10 -2.89 8.28 -6.20
C ASN A 10 -2.60 6.79 -6.01
N ILE A 11 -1.91 6.25 -7.01
CA ILE A 11 -1.51 4.85 -7.06
C ILE A 11 -0.04 4.79 -6.68
N THR A 12 0.28 3.99 -5.67
CA THR A 12 1.65 3.75 -5.23
C THR A 12 1.98 2.27 -5.39
N THR A 13 3.12 1.96 -5.98
CA THR A 13 3.61 0.59 -6.10
C THR A 13 4.18 0.13 -4.76
N VAL A 14 3.62 -0.95 -4.23
CA VAL A 14 4.01 -1.56 -2.95
C VAL A 14 4.40 -3.03 -3.18
N PHE A 15 5.36 -3.52 -2.39
CA PHE A 15 5.73 -4.94 -2.37
C PHE A 15 4.83 -5.73 -1.41
N SER A 16 4.50 -6.97 -1.79
CA SER A 16 3.67 -7.85 -0.95
C SER A 16 4.30 -8.16 0.42
N HIS A 17 5.63 -8.14 0.52
CA HIS A 17 6.41 -8.34 1.74
C HIS A 17 7.19 -7.07 2.12
N ALA A 18 6.50 -5.93 2.23
CA ALA A 18 7.13 -4.71 2.71
C ALA A 18 7.59 -4.87 4.18
N GLN A 19 8.86 -4.57 4.45
CA GLN A 19 9.45 -4.58 5.80
C GLN A 19 9.25 -3.26 6.56
N THR A 20 8.94 -2.19 5.84
CA THR A 20 8.71 -0.85 6.40
C THR A 20 7.27 -0.41 6.19
N VAL A 21 6.84 0.57 6.99
CA VAL A 21 5.57 1.26 6.77
C VAL A 21 5.64 2.00 5.44
N VAL A 22 4.67 1.76 4.57
CA VAL A 22 4.57 2.48 3.29
C VAL A 22 3.53 3.56 3.41
N LEU A 23 3.96 4.80 3.20
CA LEU A 23 3.10 5.98 3.19
C LEU A 23 2.81 6.39 1.75
N CYS A 24 1.66 7.01 1.54
CA CYS A 24 1.34 7.63 0.27
C CYS A 24 2.16 8.90 0.08
N GLY A 25 2.83 9.05 -1.06
CA GLY A 25 3.70 10.21 -1.33
C GLY A 25 2.99 11.58 -1.36
N SER A 26 1.69 11.63 -1.64
CA SER A 26 0.95 12.90 -1.73
C SER A 26 0.16 13.26 -0.47
N CYS A 27 -0.39 12.26 0.23
CA CYS A 27 -1.25 12.50 1.39
C CYS A 27 -0.66 12.00 2.72
N SER A 28 0.55 11.42 2.71
CA SER A 28 1.24 10.87 3.88
C SER A 28 0.42 9.87 4.71
N VAL A 29 -0.67 9.37 4.13
CA VAL A 29 -1.54 8.34 4.74
C VAL A 29 -0.83 7.00 4.65
N MET A 30 -0.92 6.22 5.72
CA MET A 30 -0.42 4.85 5.75
C MET A 30 -1.18 3.97 4.76
N LEU A 31 -0.46 3.39 3.80
CA LEU A 31 -1.01 2.45 2.80
C LEU A 31 -0.91 1.00 3.27
N CYS A 32 0.20 0.64 3.92
CA CYS A 32 0.37 -0.68 4.52
C CYS A 32 1.28 -0.68 5.76
N GLN A 33 1.04 -1.65 6.64
CA GLN A 33 1.88 -2.01 7.78
C GLN A 33 2.71 -3.26 7.46
N PRO A 34 4.01 -3.26 7.80
CA PRO A 34 4.82 -4.46 7.72
C PRO A 34 4.33 -5.48 8.75
N THR A 35 4.36 -6.75 8.38
CA THR A 35 4.14 -7.86 9.29
C THR A 35 5.25 -8.89 9.07
N GLY A 36 5.29 -9.96 9.88
CA GLY A 36 6.23 -11.08 9.65
C GLY A 36 5.97 -11.86 8.34
N GLY A 37 4.89 -11.56 7.62
CA GLY A 37 4.52 -12.20 6.36
C GLY A 37 4.14 -11.18 5.30
N LYS A 38 2.91 -11.28 4.78
CA LYS A 38 2.39 -10.30 3.81
C LYS A 38 2.06 -8.98 4.51
N ALA A 39 2.42 -7.87 3.89
CA ALA A 39 2.09 -6.54 4.38
C ALA A 39 0.57 -6.39 4.54
N ARG A 40 0.16 -5.81 5.66
CA ARG A 40 -1.25 -5.54 5.96
C ARG A 40 -1.64 -4.20 5.34
N LEU A 41 -2.58 -4.19 4.41
CA LEU A 41 -3.09 -2.95 3.82
C LEU A 41 -3.98 -2.21 4.82
N THR A 42 -3.97 -0.88 4.76
CA THR A 42 -4.88 -0.03 5.53
C THR A 42 -6.30 -0.15 5.01
N ASP A 43 -7.28 -0.05 5.92
CA ASP A 43 -8.70 -0.12 5.58
C ASP A 43 -9.08 0.95 4.53
N GLY A 44 -9.92 0.59 3.57
CA GLY A 44 -10.29 1.45 2.44
C GLY A 44 -9.25 1.58 1.31
N CYS A 45 -8.03 1.05 1.45
CA CYS A 45 -7.08 1.01 0.34
C CYS A 45 -7.46 -0.08 -0.67
N GLN A 46 -7.65 0.32 -1.93
CA GLN A 46 -7.84 -0.64 -3.02
C GLN A 46 -6.48 -1.11 -3.51
N TYR A 47 -6.35 -2.38 -3.86
CA TYR A 47 -5.12 -2.88 -4.45
C TYR A 47 -5.39 -3.71 -5.70
N ARG A 48 -4.48 -3.58 -6.66
CA ARG A 48 -4.38 -4.45 -7.83
C ARG A 48 -3.09 -5.24 -7.71
N LYS A 49 -3.18 -6.57 -7.83
CA LYS A 49 -1.99 -7.40 -8.00
C LYS A 49 -1.41 -7.10 -9.37
N LYS A 50 -0.17 -6.63 -9.39
CA LYS A 50 0.64 -6.65 -10.60
C LYS A 50 1.12 -8.08 -10.74
N THR A 51 0.57 -8.79 -11.70
CA THR A 51 1.24 -9.93 -12.31
C THR A 51 2.45 -9.35 -13.04
N GLU A 52 3.63 -9.95 -12.91
CA GLU A 52 4.66 -9.72 -13.94
C GLU A 52 4.06 -9.99 -15.33
#